data_AF-A0A1A3CB29-F1
#
_entry.id   AF-A0A1A3CB29-F1
#
_cell.length_a   1.000
_cell.length_b   1.000
_cell.length_c   1.000
_cell.angle_alpha   90.00
_cell.angle_beta   90.00
_cell.angle_gamma   90.00
#
_symmetry.space_group_name_H-M   'P 1'
#
loop_
_entity.id
_entity.type
_entity.pdbx_description
1 polymer ?
#
loop_
_entity_poly.entity_id
_entity_poly.type
_entity_poly.pdbx_seq_one_letter_code
_entity_poly.pdbx_strand_id
1 'polypeptide(L)'
;MLRNGIEPPHLPGSLHAAEHAAVGLLPLVASCDRGDIGGLSTAIGPDGLPTVFVYDGYPGGAGFAERGFRRARTWLGATAAAIEACECPSGCPSCVQSPKCGNGNDPLDKIGAVSVLRLVLAALG
;
A
#
# COMPACT_ATOMS: atom_id res chain seq x y z
N MET A 1 -17.01 -0.75 18.37
CA MET A 1 -16.01 -0.12 17.48
C MET A 1 -14.97 -1.17 17.14
N LEU A 2 -14.84 -1.54 15.87
CA LEU A 2 -13.83 -2.50 15.43
C LEU A 2 -12.43 -1.92 15.73
N ARG A 3 -11.61 -2.72 16.40
CA ARG A 3 -10.31 -2.36 17.00
C ARG A 3 -9.20 -2.25 15.93
N ASN A 4 -9.31 -1.28 15.03
CA ASN A 4 -8.34 -1.12 13.94
C ASN A 4 -7.30 -0.02 14.24
N GLY A 5 -7.47 0.75 15.31
CA GLY A 5 -6.50 1.79 15.73
C GLY A 5 -6.32 2.96 14.75
N ILE A 6 -7.12 3.04 13.69
CA ILE A 6 -7.11 4.12 12.70
C ILE A 6 -8.44 4.87 12.82
N GLU A 7 -8.37 6.15 13.14
CA GLU A 7 -9.56 6.99 13.23
C GLU A 7 -10.10 7.34 11.83
N PRO A 8 -11.41 7.51 11.66
CA PRO A 8 -12.01 7.75 10.35
C PRO A 8 -11.37 8.87 9.51
N PRO A 9 -10.96 10.02 10.08
CA PRO A 9 -10.31 11.09 9.31
C PRO A 9 -8.94 10.69 8.72
N HIS A 10 -8.24 9.77 9.38
CA HIS A 10 -6.90 9.32 8.96
C HIS A 10 -6.97 8.23 7.88
N LEU A 11 -8.12 7.59 7.72
CA LEU A 11 -8.28 6.41 6.90
C LEU A 11 -7.88 6.63 5.42
N PRO A 12 -8.33 7.68 4.72
CA PRO A 12 -7.94 7.89 3.32
C PRO A 12 -6.41 8.01 3.14
N GLY A 13 -5.76 8.85 3.96
CA GLY A 13 -4.31 9.04 3.92
C GLY A 13 -3.52 7.79 4.30
N SER A 14 -4.04 6.99 5.23
CA SER A 14 -3.44 5.72 5.66
C SER A 14 -3.44 4.69 4.53
N LEU A 15 -4.58 4.53 3.85
CA LEU A 15 -4.72 3.60 2.73
C LEU A 15 -3.86 4.04 1.53
N HIS A 16 -3.85 5.34 1.24
CA HIS A 16 -3.09 5.91 0.12
C HIS A 16 -1.57 5.78 0.32
N ALA A 17 -1.08 6.04 1.53
CA ALA A 17 0.32 5.82 1.86
C ALA A 17 0.71 4.32 1.85
N ALA A 18 -0.18 3.43 2.32
CA ALA A 18 0.03 1.98 2.23
C ALA A 18 0.07 1.49 0.78
N GLU A 19 -0.84 1.97 -0.07
CA GLU A 19 -0.88 1.69 -1.51
C GLU A 19 0.44 2.08 -2.20
N HIS A 20 0.89 3.32 -2.02
CA HIS A 20 2.13 3.80 -2.62
C HIS A 20 3.34 2.94 -2.24
N ALA A 21 3.47 2.63 -0.95
CA ALA A 21 4.56 1.82 -0.44
C ALA A 21 4.47 0.37 -0.94
N ALA A 22 3.26 -0.22 -0.96
CA ALA A 22 3.05 -1.57 -1.47
C ALA A 22 3.41 -1.67 -2.95
N VAL A 23 2.89 -0.78 -3.80
CA VAL A 23 3.24 -0.71 -5.23
C VAL A 23 4.75 -0.53 -5.42
N GLY A 24 5.37 0.35 -4.63
CA GLY A 24 6.81 0.61 -4.70
C GLY A 24 7.68 -0.60 -4.36
N LEU A 25 7.22 -1.48 -3.47
CA LEU A 25 7.98 -2.63 -2.97
C LEU A 25 7.59 -3.96 -3.64
N LEU A 26 6.53 -4.01 -4.46
CA LEU A 26 6.13 -5.21 -5.20
C LEU A 26 7.25 -5.82 -6.08
N PRO A 27 8.12 -5.02 -6.74
CA PRO A 27 9.27 -5.53 -7.48
C PRO A 27 10.13 -6.55 -6.72
N LEU A 28 10.22 -6.45 -5.38
CA LEU A 28 10.98 -7.38 -4.54
C LEU A 28 10.52 -8.85 -4.68
N VAL A 29 9.24 -9.06 -4.99
CA VAL A 29 8.67 -10.42 -5.07
C VAL A 29 8.19 -10.80 -6.45
N ALA A 30 7.95 -9.83 -7.33
CA ALA A 30 7.32 -10.04 -8.63
C ALA A 30 8.26 -9.90 -9.85
N SER A 31 9.50 -9.44 -9.68
CA SER A 31 10.46 -9.21 -10.77
C SER A 31 9.91 -8.31 -11.89
N CYS A 32 9.18 -7.26 -11.51
CA CYS A 32 8.67 -6.21 -12.38
C CYS A 32 9.35 -4.88 -12.07
N ASP A 33 9.19 -3.87 -12.91
CA ASP A 33 9.51 -2.51 -12.52
C ASP A 33 8.34 -1.88 -11.76
N ARG A 34 8.63 -0.90 -10.90
CA ARG A 34 7.58 -0.09 -10.25
C ARG A 34 6.62 0.53 -11.27
N GLY A 35 7.13 0.81 -12.47
CA GLY A 35 6.37 1.43 -13.53
C GLY A 35 5.28 0.56 -14.13
N ASP A 36 5.39 -0.77 -13.97
CA ASP A 36 4.48 -1.77 -14.53
C ASP A 36 3.24 -2.01 -13.65
N ILE A 37 3.17 -1.36 -12.50
CA ILE A 37 2.18 -1.63 -11.46
C ILE A 37 1.38 -0.37 -11.16
N GLY A 38 0.06 -0.51 -11.18
CA GLY A 38 -0.88 0.50 -10.74
C GLY A 38 -1.37 0.23 -9.33
N GLY A 39 -1.88 1.29 -8.70
CA GLY A 39 -2.53 1.23 -7.40
C GLY A 39 -3.81 2.07 -7.41
N LEU A 40 -4.70 1.76 -6.47
CA LEU A 40 -5.84 2.60 -6.11
C LEU A 40 -6.20 2.33 -4.65
N SER A 41 -6.47 3.38 -3.88
CA SER A 41 -6.98 3.28 -2.53
C SER A 41 -8.32 4.00 -2.38
N THR A 42 -9.23 3.42 -1.61
CA THR A 42 -10.54 4.03 -1.31
C THR A 42 -10.99 3.68 0.11
N ALA A 43 -11.51 4.67 0.83
CA ALA A 43 -12.09 4.46 2.17
C ALA A 43 -13.40 3.66 2.12
N ILE A 44 -14.11 3.70 0.98
CA ILE A 44 -15.35 2.97 0.74
C ILE A 44 -15.20 2.24 -0.59
N GLY A 45 -14.82 0.97 -0.52
CA GLY A 45 -14.69 0.08 -1.66
C GLY A 45 -16.04 -0.50 -2.11
N PRO A 46 -16.02 -1.41 -3.12
CA PRO A 46 -17.22 -2.03 -3.67
C PRO A 46 -18.11 -2.72 -2.62
N ASP A 47 -17.50 -3.34 -1.61
CA ASP A 47 -18.18 -4.02 -0.52
C ASP A 47 -18.46 -3.11 0.69
N GLY A 48 -18.31 -1.79 0.53
CA GLY A 48 -18.45 -0.81 1.60
C GLY A 48 -17.28 -0.78 2.59
N LEU A 49 -16.16 -1.44 2.27
CA LEU A 49 -14.99 -1.56 3.14
C LEU A 49 -13.78 -0.77 2.62
N PRO A 50 -12.90 -0.29 3.52
CA PRO A 50 -11.62 0.31 3.13
C PRO A 50 -10.80 -0.66 2.29
N THR A 51 -10.38 -0.25 1.09
CA THR A 51 -9.75 -1.15 0.12
C THR A 51 -8.55 -0.50 -0.55
N VAL A 52 -7.48 -1.27 -0.69
CA VAL A 52 -6.32 -0.97 -1.54
C VAL A 52 -6.26 -2.01 -2.65
N PHE A 53 -6.25 -1.55 -3.89
CA PHE A 53 -6.05 -2.35 -5.08
C PHE A 53 -4.61 -2.19 -5.57
N VAL A 54 -4.00 -3.30 -5.98
CA VAL A 54 -2.72 -3.32 -6.70
C VAL A 54 -2.92 -4.21 -7.92
N TYR A 55 -2.58 -3.70 -9.10
CA TYR A 55 -2.88 -4.36 -10.37
C TYR A 55 -1.77 -4.12 -11.39
N ASP A 56 -1.71 -5.00 -12.39
CA ASP A 56 -0.78 -4.85 -13.50
C ASP A 56 -1.22 -3.68 -14.39
N GLY A 57 -0.29 -2.80 -14.73
CA GLY A 57 -0.51 -1.70 -15.66
C GLY A 57 -0.57 -2.14 -17.13
N TYR A 58 -0.19 -3.40 -17.42
CA TYR A 58 -0.26 -3.95 -18.76
C TYR A 58 -1.68 -4.44 -19.11
N PRO A 59 -2.26 -4.03 -20.26
CA PRO A 59 -3.58 -4.51 -20.69
C PRO A 59 -3.64 -6.04 -20.80
N GLY A 60 -4.63 -6.66 -20.15
CA GLY A 60 -4.77 -8.12 -20.10
C GLY A 60 -3.97 -8.81 -18.98
N GLY A 61 -3.12 -8.07 -18.26
CA GLY A 61 -2.32 -8.58 -17.15
C GLY A 61 -1.02 -9.25 -17.60
N ALA A 62 0.02 -9.08 -16.79
CA ALA A 62 1.33 -9.69 -16.96
C ALA A 62 1.67 -10.73 -15.86
N GLY A 63 0.81 -10.85 -14.84
CA GLY A 63 0.92 -11.79 -13.73
C GLY A 63 1.71 -11.25 -12.52
N PHE A 64 2.06 -9.97 -12.48
CA PHE A 64 2.87 -9.42 -11.37
C PHE A 64 2.07 -9.30 -10.08
N ALA A 65 0.85 -8.76 -10.16
CA ALA A 65 -0.07 -8.69 -9.03
C ALA A 65 -0.44 -10.09 -8.52
N GLU A 66 -0.64 -11.06 -9.42
CA GLU A 66 -0.86 -12.46 -9.03
C GLU A 66 0.33 -13.04 -8.25
N ARG A 67 1.56 -12.85 -8.77
CA ARG A 67 2.78 -13.28 -8.09
C ARG A 67 2.96 -12.57 -6.75
N GLY A 68 2.64 -11.28 -6.68
CA GLY A 68 2.59 -10.49 -5.45
C GLY A 68 1.63 -11.07 -4.42
N PHE A 69 0.41 -11.39 -4.84
CA PHE A 69 -0.62 -11.98 -3.99
C PHE A 69 -0.17 -13.33 -3.41
N ARG A 70 0.41 -14.22 -4.23
CA ARG A 70 0.97 -15.50 -3.74
C ARG A 70 2.10 -15.33 -2.72
N ARG A 71 2.75 -14.15 -2.68
CA ARG A 71 3.82 -13.80 -1.73
C ARG A 71 3.44 -12.63 -0.81
N ALA A 72 2.14 -12.41 -0.57
CA ALA A 72 1.63 -11.22 0.10
C ALA A 72 2.25 -10.98 1.48
N ARG A 73 2.44 -12.02 2.29
CA ARG A 73 3.09 -11.89 3.62
C ARG A 73 4.52 -11.34 3.52
N THR A 74 5.33 -11.87 2.60
CA THR A 74 6.71 -11.39 2.41
C THR A 74 6.71 -9.96 1.89
N TRP A 75 5.87 -9.68 0.89
CA TRP A 75 5.79 -8.37 0.26
C TRP A 75 5.32 -7.29 1.24
N LEU A 76 4.14 -7.45 1.82
CA LEU A 76 3.56 -6.46 2.74
C LEU A 76 4.37 -6.35 4.04
N GLY A 77 5.00 -7.44 4.49
CA GLY A 77 5.92 -7.44 5.62
C GLY A 77 7.15 -6.57 5.35
N ALA A 78 7.76 -6.72 4.17
CA ALA A 78 8.87 -5.87 3.73
C ALA A 78 8.44 -4.41 3.55
N THR A 79 7.24 -4.17 3.02
CA THR A 79 6.66 -2.83 2.89
C THR A 79 6.52 -2.14 4.25
N ALA A 80 5.91 -2.81 5.25
CA ALA A 80 5.75 -2.25 6.59
C ALA A 80 7.11 -1.93 7.23
N ALA A 81 8.07 -2.87 7.14
CA ALA A 81 9.41 -2.69 7.68
C ALA A 81 10.15 -1.51 7.03
N ALA A 82 10.00 -1.31 5.72
CA ALA A 82 10.62 -0.19 5.02
C ALA A 82 10.06 1.18 5.47
N ILE A 83 8.75 1.27 5.71
CA ILE A 83 8.13 2.51 6.23
C ILE A 83 8.60 2.80 7.66
N GLU A 84 8.63 1.78 8.52
CA GLU A 84 9.06 1.87 9.92
C GLU A 84 10.55 2.25 10.04
N ALA A 85 11.41 1.72 9.17
CA ALA A 85 12.85 2.01 9.16
C ALA A 85 13.19 3.41 8.63
N CYS A 86 12.26 4.06 7.91
CA CYS A 86 12.49 5.39 7.38
C CYS A 86 12.41 6.45 8.49
N GLU A 87 13.43 7.30 8.64
CA GLU A 87 13.51 8.30 9.71
C GLU A 87 12.72 9.59 9.43
N CYS A 88 12.04 9.68 8.28
CA CYS A 88 11.27 10.88 7.94
C CYS A 88 10.04 11.06 8.86
N PRO A 89 9.66 12.30 9.22
CA PRO A 89 8.60 12.52 10.20
C PRO A 89 7.19 12.23 9.66
N SER A 90 6.93 12.56 8.39
CA SER A 90 5.57 12.60 7.82
C SER A 90 5.38 11.77 6.54
N GLY A 91 6.46 11.21 6.00
CA GLY A 91 6.47 10.53 4.70
C GLY A 91 7.34 11.24 3.67
N CYS A 92 8.04 10.47 2.84
CA CYS A 92 8.97 10.99 1.83
C CYS A 92 9.04 10.05 0.61
N PRO A 93 9.78 10.43 -0.47
CA PRO A 93 9.95 9.59 -1.67
C PRO A 93 10.51 8.19 -1.40
N SER A 94 11.23 8.01 -0.29
CA SER A 94 11.83 6.73 0.07
C SER A 94 10.90 5.75 0.78
N CYS A 95 9.70 6.19 1.23
CA CYS A 95 8.79 5.31 1.99
C CYS A 95 7.35 5.29 1.46
N VAL A 96 6.64 6.43 1.44
CA VAL A 96 5.19 6.45 1.17
C VAL A 96 4.78 7.38 0.03
N GLN A 97 5.71 8.14 -0.57
CA GLN A 97 5.40 8.99 -1.72
C GLN A 97 5.60 8.24 -3.04
N SER A 98 4.79 8.62 -4.03
CA SER A 98 4.89 8.13 -5.40
C SER A 98 5.08 9.29 -6.37
N PRO A 99 6.07 9.21 -7.28
CA PRO A 99 6.25 10.21 -8.34
C PRO A 99 5.14 10.13 -9.41
N LYS A 100 4.33 9.05 -9.41
CA LYS A 100 3.19 8.86 -10.31
C LYS A 100 1.84 9.16 -9.65
N CYS A 101 1.83 9.70 -8.43
CA CYS A 101 0.58 9.99 -7.71
C CYS A 101 -0.18 11.12 -8.41
N GLY A 102 -1.36 10.81 -8.96
CA GLY A 102 -2.26 11.82 -9.55
C GLY A 102 -2.87 12.78 -8.53
N ASN A 103 -2.92 12.40 -7.25
CA ASN A 103 -3.44 13.20 -6.14
C ASN A 103 -2.36 14.06 -5.47
N GLY A 104 -1.17 14.20 -6.08
CA GLY A 104 -0.13 15.09 -5.57
C GLY A 104 0.52 14.67 -4.25
N ASN A 105 0.45 13.38 -3.89
CA ASN A 105 0.90 12.86 -2.59
C ASN A 105 0.18 13.49 -1.39
N ASP A 106 -1.11 13.84 -1.54
CA ASP A 106 -1.95 14.37 -0.47
C ASP A 106 -3.39 13.79 -0.53
N PRO A 107 -3.96 13.33 0.59
CA PRO A 107 -3.31 13.14 1.90
C PRO A 107 -2.41 11.90 1.92
N LEU A 108 -1.37 11.91 2.77
CA LEU A 108 -0.59 10.73 3.13
C LEU A 108 -0.42 10.65 4.65
N ASP A 109 -0.65 9.47 5.22
CA ASP A 109 -0.42 9.19 6.63
C ASP A 109 0.57 8.02 6.79
N LYS A 110 1.81 8.35 7.11
CA LYS A 110 2.89 7.36 7.29
C LYS A 110 2.59 6.36 8.41
N ILE A 111 2.14 6.85 9.57
CA ILE A 111 1.89 6.02 10.75
C ILE A 111 0.66 5.15 10.50
N GLY A 112 -0.39 5.75 9.96
CA GLY A 112 -1.59 5.05 9.53
C GLY A 112 -1.33 3.95 8.50
N ALA A 113 -0.43 4.18 7.54
CA ALA A 113 -0.04 3.15 6.56
C ALA A 113 0.57 1.91 7.21
N VAL A 114 1.43 2.09 8.22
CA VAL A 114 1.98 0.97 8.99
C VAL A 114 0.85 0.21 9.68
N SER A 115 -0.09 0.91 10.33
CA SER A 115 -1.25 0.29 10.97
C SER A 115 -2.09 -0.52 9.98
N VAL A 116 -2.37 0.01 8.78
CA VAL A 116 -3.09 -0.72 7.71
C VAL A 116 -2.36 -2.01 7.35
N LEU A 117 -1.06 -1.92 7.05
CA LEU A 117 -0.27 -3.08 6.62
C LEU A 117 -0.17 -4.15 7.72
N ARG A 118 -0.01 -3.74 8.98
CA ARG A 118 0.06 -4.64 10.12
C ARG A 118 -1.27 -5.35 10.38
N LEU A 119 -2.40 -4.68 10.22
CA LEU A 119 -3.73 -5.30 10.31
C LEU A 119 -3.93 -6.36 9.21
N VAL A 120 -3.57 -6.04 7.96
CA VAL A 120 -3.66 -6.99 6.85
C VAL A 120 -2.75 -8.19 7.09
N LEU A 121 -1.51 -7.97 7.51
CA LEU A 121 -0.57 -9.06 7.84
C LEU A 121 -1.07 -9.98 8.95
N ALA A 122 -1.71 -9.42 9.98
CA ALA A 122 -2.32 -10.21 11.04
C ALA A 122 -3.49 -11.06 10.54
N ALA A 123 -4.27 -10.55 9.58
CA ALA A 123 -5.38 -11.28 8.96
C ALA A 123 -4.92 -12.38 7.99
N LEU A 124 -3.71 -12.26 7.41
CA LEU A 124 -3.15 -13.21 6.45
C LEU A 124 -2.59 -14.50 7.09
N GLY A 125 -2.65 -14.68 8.42
CA GLY A 125 -2.17 -15.88 9.15
C GLY A 125 -0.65 -15.98 9.25
#